data_AF-A0A3S4LU78-F1
#
_entry.id   AF-A0A3S4LU78-F1
#
_cell.length_a   1.000
_cell.length_b   1.000
_cell.length_c   1.000
_cell.angle_alpha   90.00
_cell.angle_beta   90.00
_cell.angle_gamma   90.00
#
_symmetry.space_group_name_H-M   'P 1'
#
loop_
_entity.id
_entity.type
_entity.pdbx_description
1 polymer ?
#
loop_
_entity_poly.entity_id
_entity_poly.type
_entity_poly.pdbx_seq_one_letter_code
_entity_poly.pdbx_strand_id
1 'polypeptide(L)'
;MTIRADLRLLEEKGLVTRFHGGAAKPGSHLAEGDNQEVILEDRYQLASDPKKRIAQAAAAMVEEGMTIILDSGSTTLLIAEALARKSNITVITNSLPAAFTLSENKDLTLVVCGGTVRHKTHSMHGTIAERSLHGISADVMFVGADGIDATNGITTFNEGYSISGVMAAAAHKVIAVLDATKFNRRGFNQVLPMDKIDCVITDDTISKQDKAALAKTGVELMIV
;
A
#
# COMPACT_ATOMS: atom_id res chain seq x y z
N MET A 1 -21.72 -42.52 -3.81
CA MET A 1 -21.33 -41.58 -4.87
C MET A 1 -20.84 -40.30 -4.23
N THR A 2 -19.68 -39.78 -4.61
CA THR A 2 -19.19 -38.48 -4.15
C THR A 2 -18.67 -37.70 -5.35
N ILE A 3 -18.81 -36.38 -5.32
CA ILE A 3 -18.32 -35.48 -6.39
C ILE A 3 -16.83 -35.71 -6.69
N ARG A 4 -16.04 -36.14 -5.69
CA ARG A 4 -14.61 -36.47 -5.86
C ARG A 4 -14.38 -37.75 -6.67
N ALA A 5 -15.26 -38.74 -6.57
CA ALA A 5 -15.19 -39.96 -7.36
C ALA A 5 -15.59 -39.69 -8.82
N ASP A 6 -16.63 -38.88 -9.01
CA ASP A 6 -17.13 -38.51 -10.34
C ASP A 6 -16.11 -37.66 -11.11
N LEU A 7 -15.43 -36.72 -10.43
CA LEU A 7 -14.37 -35.89 -11.03
C LEU A 7 -13.11 -36.69 -11.39
N ARG A 8 -12.79 -37.78 -10.68
CA ARG A 8 -11.71 -38.70 -11.09
C ARG A 8 -12.06 -39.42 -12.37
N LEU A 9 -13.30 -39.91 -12.48
CA LEU A 9 -13.77 -40.62 -13.66
C LEU A 9 -13.79 -39.71 -14.90
N LEU A 10 -14.06 -38.42 -14.73
CA LEU A 10 -14.03 -37.43 -15.81
C LEU A 10 -12.59 -37.05 -16.22
N GLU A 11 -11.65 -37.04 -15.28
CA GLU A 11 -10.22 -36.80 -15.54
C GLU A 11 -9.59 -37.98 -16.31
N GLU A 12 -9.89 -39.23 -15.92
CA GLU A 12 -9.47 -40.44 -16.64
C GLU A 12 -10.02 -40.48 -18.08
N LYS A 13 -11.17 -39.86 -18.32
CA LYS A 13 -11.77 -39.71 -19.66
C LYS A 13 -11.25 -38.51 -20.44
N GLY A 14 -10.33 -37.73 -19.88
CA GLY A 14 -9.79 -36.52 -20.50
C GLY A 14 -10.84 -35.44 -20.74
N LEU A 15 -11.90 -35.40 -19.91
CA LEU A 15 -12.99 -34.42 -20.02
C LEU A 15 -12.81 -33.24 -19.04
N VAL A 16 -11.98 -33.39 -18.01
CA VAL A 16 -11.60 -32.35 -17.05
C VAL A 16 -10.12 -32.47 -16.66
N THR A 17 -9.50 -31.36 -16.28
CA THR A 17 -8.17 -31.28 -15.65
C THR A 17 -8.35 -30.75 -14.22
N ARG A 18 -7.80 -31.43 -13.22
CA ARG A 18 -7.97 -31.06 -11.81
C ARG A 18 -6.86 -30.14 -11.31
N PHE A 19 -7.20 -29.27 -10.36
CA PHE A 19 -6.26 -28.45 -9.60
C PHE A 19 -6.69 -28.35 -8.13
N HIS A 20 -5.85 -27.77 -7.27
CA HIS A 20 -6.17 -27.65 -5.85
C HIS A 20 -7.40 -26.75 -5.65
N GLY A 21 -8.52 -27.36 -5.25
CA GLY A 21 -9.80 -26.67 -5.03
C GLY A 21 -10.81 -26.70 -6.18
N GLY A 22 -10.53 -27.36 -7.33
CA GLY A 22 -11.47 -27.38 -8.46
C GLY A 22 -11.10 -28.30 -9.63
N ALA A 23 -11.83 -28.17 -10.74
CA ALA A 23 -11.58 -28.85 -12.02
C ALA A 23 -12.01 -27.95 -13.21
N ALA A 24 -11.28 -27.99 -14.33
CA ALA A 24 -11.52 -27.19 -15.54
C ALA A 24 -11.55 -28.06 -16.82
N LYS A 25 -12.01 -27.51 -17.95
CA LYS A 25 -12.06 -28.24 -19.24
C LYS A 25 -10.64 -28.40 -19.83
N PRO A 26 -10.27 -29.59 -20.34
CA PRO A 26 -8.96 -29.82 -20.93
C PRO A 26 -8.84 -29.04 -22.24
N GLY A 27 -7.69 -28.39 -22.44
CA GLY A 27 -7.48 -27.44 -23.53
C GLY A 27 -7.93 -26.00 -23.22
N SER A 28 -8.38 -25.71 -22.00
CA SER A 28 -8.33 -24.32 -21.52
C SER A 28 -6.85 -23.94 -21.35
N HIS A 29 -6.38 -23.04 -22.20
CA HIS A 29 -5.02 -22.52 -22.19
C HIS A 29 -4.75 -21.78 -20.87
N LEU A 30 -4.30 -22.53 -19.86
CA LEU A 30 -3.57 -22.02 -18.70
C LEU A 30 -2.11 -22.48 -18.82
N ALA A 31 -1.49 -22.15 -19.95
CA ALA A 31 -0.03 -22.03 -20.09
C ALA A 31 0.30 -21.50 -21.49
N GLU A 32 0.97 -20.34 -21.49
CA GLU A 32 1.92 -19.85 -22.49
C GLU A 32 1.40 -19.47 -23.89
N GLY A 33 1.36 -18.14 -24.12
CA GLY A 33 1.60 -17.55 -25.44
C GLY A 33 0.37 -17.12 -26.22
N ASP A 34 -0.25 -15.99 -25.84
CA ASP A 34 -0.66 -14.99 -26.83
C ASP A 34 -0.76 -13.61 -26.18
N ASN A 35 0.11 -12.72 -26.67
CA ASN A 35 0.74 -11.67 -25.87
C ASN A 35 0.48 -10.28 -26.47
N GLN A 36 -0.76 -9.95 -26.86
CA GLN A 36 -1.01 -8.59 -27.40
C GLN A 36 -2.41 -7.98 -27.21
N GLU A 37 -3.48 -8.72 -26.90
CA GLU A 37 -4.82 -8.11 -26.71
C GLU A 37 -5.39 -8.20 -25.28
N VAL A 38 -4.96 -9.15 -24.45
CA VAL A 38 -5.36 -9.25 -23.02
C VAL A 38 -4.75 -8.14 -22.14
N ILE A 39 -3.71 -7.46 -22.65
CA ILE A 39 -2.95 -6.44 -21.92
C ILE A 39 -3.73 -5.13 -21.73
N LEU A 40 -4.76 -4.85 -22.52
CA LEU A 40 -5.53 -3.61 -22.40
C LEU A 40 -6.65 -3.74 -21.38
N GLU A 41 -7.49 -4.78 -21.45
CA GLU A 41 -8.68 -4.90 -20.59
C GLU A 41 -8.34 -5.21 -19.12
N ASP A 42 -7.29 -6.01 -18.83
CA ASP A 42 -6.82 -6.24 -17.46
C ASP A 42 -6.15 -5.00 -16.84
N ARG A 43 -5.53 -4.14 -17.66
CA ARG A 43 -5.03 -2.83 -17.19
C ARG A 43 -6.19 -1.89 -16.81
N TYR A 44 -7.30 -1.94 -17.53
CA TYR A 44 -8.50 -1.16 -17.20
C TYR A 44 -9.21 -1.68 -15.94
N GLN A 45 -9.23 -3.00 -15.69
CA GLN A 45 -9.85 -3.55 -14.47
C GLN A 45 -8.99 -3.43 -13.22
N LEU A 46 -7.65 -3.55 -13.31
CA LEU A 46 -6.75 -3.27 -12.19
C LEU A 46 -6.79 -1.79 -11.77
N ALA A 47 -7.15 -0.88 -12.68
CA ALA A 47 -7.25 0.56 -12.42
C ALA A 47 -8.57 1.01 -11.77
N SER A 48 -9.53 0.09 -11.52
CA SER A 48 -10.79 0.46 -10.86
C SER A 48 -10.63 0.77 -9.37
N ASP A 49 -9.68 0.13 -8.68
CA ASP A 49 -9.46 0.35 -7.25
C ASP A 49 -8.73 1.70 -7.03
N PRO A 50 -9.36 2.67 -6.35
CA PRO A 50 -8.74 3.93 -5.97
C PRO A 50 -7.34 3.75 -5.37
N LYS A 51 -7.15 2.75 -4.50
CA LYS A 51 -5.88 2.54 -3.80
C LYS A 51 -4.76 2.10 -4.72
N LYS A 52 -5.06 1.33 -5.78
CA LYS A 52 -4.06 0.93 -6.78
C LYS A 52 -3.59 2.12 -7.58
N ARG A 53 -4.52 2.99 -8.02
CA ARG A 53 -4.16 4.24 -8.72
C ARG A 53 -3.33 5.17 -7.85
N ILE A 54 -3.75 5.34 -6.59
CA ILE A 54 -3.00 6.12 -5.59
C ILE A 54 -1.59 5.54 -5.39
N ALA A 55 -1.48 4.22 -5.24
CA ALA A 55 -0.20 3.56 -5.05
C ALA A 55 0.73 3.69 -6.27
N GLN A 56 0.18 3.59 -7.48
CA GLN A 56 0.93 3.79 -8.72
C GLN A 56 1.44 5.22 -8.85
N ALA A 57 0.61 6.22 -8.56
CA ALA A 57 1.03 7.62 -8.57
C ALA A 57 2.12 7.88 -7.53
N ALA A 58 1.97 7.37 -6.30
CA ALA A 58 2.99 7.46 -5.26
C ALA A 58 4.31 6.80 -5.68
N ALA A 59 4.27 5.58 -6.24
CA ALA A 59 5.47 4.87 -6.69
C ALA A 59 6.15 5.53 -7.90
N ALA A 60 5.41 6.27 -8.73
CA ALA A 60 5.95 7.03 -9.84
C ALA A 60 6.78 8.24 -9.38
N MET A 61 6.57 8.73 -8.15
CA MET A 61 7.38 9.80 -7.55
C MET A 61 8.73 9.32 -7.02
N VAL A 62 8.95 8.00 -6.96
CA VAL A 62 10.18 7.42 -6.43
C VAL A 62 11.22 7.28 -7.53
N GLU A 63 12.34 7.97 -7.35
CA GLU A 63 13.49 7.97 -8.25
C GLU A 63 14.62 7.08 -7.72
N GLU A 64 15.56 6.74 -8.61
CA GLU A 64 16.76 6.01 -8.24
C GLU A 64 17.61 6.81 -7.23
N GLY A 65 18.18 6.13 -6.24
CA GLY A 65 18.97 6.71 -5.16
C GLY A 65 18.14 7.20 -3.96
N MET A 66 16.82 7.25 -4.06
CA MET A 66 15.96 7.72 -2.97
C MET A 66 15.88 6.75 -1.78
N THR A 67 15.71 7.33 -0.60
CA THR A 67 15.32 6.65 0.65
C THR A 67 13.85 6.94 0.96
N ILE A 68 13.06 5.89 1.09
CA ILE A 68 11.60 5.92 1.22
C ILE A 68 11.20 5.31 2.54
N ILE A 69 10.36 6.00 3.32
CA ILE A 69 9.69 5.41 4.48
C ILE A 69 8.27 5.00 4.08
N LEU A 70 7.93 3.74 4.29
CA LEU A 70 6.56 3.22 4.14
C LEU A 70 5.99 2.88 5.51
N ASP A 71 4.94 3.60 5.91
CA ASP A 71 4.13 3.22 7.06
C ASP A 71 3.30 1.97 6.75
N SER A 72 2.56 1.48 7.75
CA SER A 72 1.65 0.36 7.63
C SER A 72 0.26 0.76 7.14
N GLY A 73 -0.29 -0.01 6.21
CA GLY A 73 -1.61 0.24 5.65
C GLY A 73 -1.82 -0.52 4.34
N SER A 74 -3.09 -0.66 3.94
CA SER A 74 -3.41 -1.35 2.69
C SER A 74 -2.87 -0.61 1.47
N THR A 75 -2.93 0.72 1.48
CA THR A 75 -2.46 1.54 0.34
C THR A 75 -0.93 1.57 0.28
N THR A 76 -0.25 1.65 1.42
CA THR A 76 1.22 1.59 1.47
C THR A 76 1.78 0.21 1.13
N LEU A 77 1.02 -0.87 1.41
CA LEU A 77 1.36 -2.21 0.89
C LEU A 77 1.33 -2.25 -0.64
N LEU A 78 0.31 -1.67 -1.27
CA LEU A 78 0.26 -1.57 -2.74
C LEU A 78 1.41 -0.73 -3.30
N ILE A 79 1.87 0.30 -2.57
CA ILE A 79 3.08 1.04 -2.92
C ILE A 79 4.30 0.11 -2.86
N ALA A 80 4.44 -0.69 -1.79
CA ALA A 80 5.52 -1.67 -1.69
C ALA A 80 5.51 -2.67 -2.86
N GLU A 81 4.34 -3.17 -3.27
CA GLU A 81 4.20 -4.02 -4.45
C GLU A 81 4.66 -3.34 -5.74
N ALA A 82 4.33 -2.06 -5.92
CA ALA A 82 4.79 -1.27 -7.06
C ALA A 82 6.30 -1.00 -7.03
N LEU A 83 6.88 -0.80 -5.84
CA LEU A 83 8.31 -0.59 -5.63
C LEU A 83 9.12 -1.89 -5.70
N ALA A 84 8.50 -3.05 -5.59
CA ALA A 84 9.20 -4.35 -5.62
C ALA A 84 10.00 -4.61 -6.91
N ARG A 85 9.76 -3.85 -7.98
CA ARG A 85 10.49 -3.92 -9.25
C ARG A 85 11.49 -2.78 -9.47
N LYS A 86 11.61 -1.84 -8.52
CA LYS A 86 12.60 -0.75 -8.57
C LYS A 86 13.96 -1.27 -8.11
N SER A 87 15.02 -0.60 -8.55
CA SER A 87 16.40 -0.88 -8.18
C SER A 87 17.06 0.37 -7.60
N ASN A 88 18.12 0.18 -6.83
CA ASN A 88 18.95 1.23 -6.24
C ASN A 88 18.13 2.27 -5.46
N ILE A 89 17.21 1.79 -4.62
CA ILE A 89 16.48 2.60 -3.64
C ILE A 89 16.63 1.98 -2.25
N THR A 90 16.41 2.78 -1.20
CA THR A 90 16.30 2.27 0.17
C THR A 90 14.87 2.38 0.64
N VAL A 91 14.28 1.28 1.12
CA VAL A 91 12.92 1.27 1.69
C VAL A 91 13.00 0.94 3.16
N ILE A 92 12.44 1.80 4.01
CA ILE A 92 12.33 1.65 5.45
C ILE A 92 10.86 1.41 5.79
N THR A 93 10.51 0.34 6.49
CA THR A 93 9.10 0.08 6.84
C THR A 93 8.90 -0.57 8.19
N ASN A 94 7.78 -0.25 8.85
CA ASN A 94 7.28 -0.96 10.03
C ASN A 94 6.24 -2.04 9.69
N SER A 95 5.96 -2.28 8.40
CA SER A 95 4.93 -3.21 7.94
C SER A 95 5.55 -4.55 7.57
N LEU A 96 5.20 -5.62 8.30
CA LEU A 96 5.67 -6.97 7.94
C LEU A 96 5.19 -7.39 6.53
N PRO A 97 3.94 -7.13 6.11
CA PRO A 97 3.53 -7.40 4.73
C PRO A 97 4.37 -6.67 3.68
N ALA A 98 4.65 -5.38 3.88
CA ALA A 98 5.47 -4.63 2.94
C ALA A 98 6.92 -5.12 2.93
N ALA A 99 7.49 -5.42 4.09
CA ALA A 99 8.82 -5.98 4.22
C ALA A 99 8.93 -7.33 3.49
N PHE A 100 7.94 -8.21 3.63
CA PHE A 100 7.91 -9.50 2.94
C PHE A 100 7.78 -9.33 1.42
N THR A 101 6.93 -8.41 0.95
CA THR A 101 6.81 -8.10 -0.47
C THR A 101 8.13 -7.63 -1.08
N LEU A 102 8.91 -6.86 -0.33
CA LEU A 102 10.16 -6.27 -0.80
C LEU A 102 11.39 -7.17 -0.58
N SER A 103 11.32 -8.18 0.30
CA SER A 103 12.48 -8.98 0.72
C SER A 103 13.08 -9.84 -0.39
N GLU A 104 12.31 -10.14 -1.43
CA GLU A 104 12.78 -10.93 -2.57
C GLU A 104 13.62 -10.10 -3.56
N ASN A 105 13.52 -8.77 -3.52
CA ASN A 105 14.28 -7.89 -4.41
C ASN A 105 15.64 -7.53 -3.80
N LYS A 106 16.71 -8.07 -4.39
CA LYS A 106 18.10 -7.85 -3.96
C LYS A 106 18.72 -6.56 -4.50
N ASP A 107 18.05 -5.89 -5.42
CA ASP A 107 18.54 -4.67 -6.07
C ASP A 107 18.14 -3.40 -5.30
N LEU A 108 17.35 -3.53 -4.22
CA LEU A 108 17.05 -2.46 -3.28
C LEU A 108 17.60 -2.77 -1.88
N THR A 109 17.78 -1.74 -1.07
CA THR A 109 18.08 -1.89 0.36
C THR A 109 16.78 -1.88 1.15
N LEU A 110 16.49 -2.95 1.89
CA LEU A 110 15.32 -3.03 2.76
C LEU A 110 15.75 -2.89 4.23
N VAL A 111 15.20 -1.89 4.92
CA VAL A 111 15.33 -1.71 6.37
C VAL A 111 13.98 -1.96 7.02
N VAL A 112 13.95 -2.92 7.94
CA VAL A 112 12.73 -3.28 8.66
C VAL A 112 12.81 -2.72 10.07
N CYS A 113 11.87 -1.84 10.44
CA CYS A 113 11.78 -1.34 11.81
C CYS A 113 11.43 -2.51 12.74
N GLY A 114 12.22 -2.75 13.78
CA GLY A 114 11.93 -3.81 14.76
C GLY A 114 10.74 -3.45 15.68
N GLY A 115 10.56 -4.18 16.78
CA GLY A 115 9.62 -3.82 17.85
C GLY A 115 8.51 -4.83 18.07
N THR A 116 7.40 -4.38 18.66
CA THR A 116 6.27 -5.24 19.01
C THR A 116 5.31 -5.33 17.85
N VAL A 117 4.93 -6.55 17.45
CA VAL A 117 4.00 -6.79 16.36
C VAL A 117 2.56 -6.61 16.84
N ARG A 118 1.81 -5.76 16.15
CA ARG A 118 0.35 -5.68 16.26
C ARG A 118 -0.29 -6.66 15.29
N HIS A 119 -0.81 -7.77 15.80
CA HIS A 119 -1.39 -8.83 14.98
C HIS A 119 -2.52 -8.39 14.04
N LYS A 120 -3.32 -7.38 14.40
CA LYS A 120 -4.43 -6.90 13.57
C LYS A 120 -3.97 -6.25 12.25
N THR A 121 -2.83 -5.59 12.25
CA THR A 121 -2.28 -4.87 11.09
C THR A 121 -0.95 -5.44 10.59
N HIS A 122 -0.39 -6.41 11.32
CA HIS A 122 0.97 -6.92 11.11
C HIS A 122 2.01 -5.80 11.01
N SER A 123 1.83 -4.74 11.81
CA SER A 123 2.74 -3.62 11.91
C SER A 123 3.54 -3.65 13.20
N MET A 124 4.75 -3.12 13.18
CA MET A 124 5.67 -3.06 14.31
C MET A 124 5.62 -1.68 14.97
N HIS A 125 5.57 -1.67 16.30
CA HIS A 125 5.42 -0.45 17.08
C HIS A 125 6.22 -0.50 18.39
N GLY A 126 6.16 0.61 19.13
CA GLY A 126 6.84 0.79 20.41
C GLY A 126 8.26 1.30 20.27
N THR A 127 8.91 1.47 21.42
CA THR A 127 10.18 2.22 21.51
C THR A 127 11.33 1.60 20.71
N ILE A 128 11.35 0.29 20.51
CA ILE A 128 12.36 -0.37 19.65
C ILE A 128 12.19 0.08 18.20
N ALA A 129 10.95 0.11 17.70
CA ALA A 129 10.61 0.53 16.35
C ALA A 129 10.92 2.02 16.14
N GLU A 130 10.59 2.85 17.13
CA GLU A 130 10.86 4.29 17.10
C GLU A 130 12.37 4.57 17.11
N ARG A 131 13.15 3.83 17.93
CA ARG A 131 14.61 3.99 17.99
C ARG A 131 15.32 3.58 16.71
N SER A 132 14.79 2.64 15.92
CA SER A 132 15.40 2.29 14.63
C SER A 132 15.37 3.41 13.60
N LEU A 133 14.58 4.47 13.84
CA LEU A 133 14.51 5.66 12.97
C LEU A 133 15.46 6.78 13.42
N HIS A 134 16.19 6.61 14.53
CA HIS A 134 17.10 7.65 15.02
C HIS A 134 18.32 7.80 14.10
N GLY A 135 18.57 9.02 13.64
CA GLY A 135 19.66 9.34 12.71
C GLY A 135 19.35 9.00 11.25
N ILE A 136 18.12 8.55 10.95
CA ILE A 136 17.63 8.36 9.59
C ILE A 136 17.20 9.70 9.00
N SER A 137 17.55 9.91 7.73
CA SER A 137 17.02 10.98 6.89
C SER A 137 16.54 10.34 5.59
N ALA A 138 15.25 10.45 5.31
CA ALA A 138 14.61 9.90 4.12
C ALA A 138 14.11 11.02 3.20
N ASP A 139 14.09 10.77 1.90
CA ASP A 139 13.58 11.72 0.92
C ASP A 139 12.06 11.87 1.03
N VAL A 140 11.36 10.75 1.19
CA VAL A 140 9.90 10.74 1.23
C VAL A 140 9.34 9.68 2.19
N MET A 141 8.27 10.04 2.90
CA MET A 141 7.41 9.11 3.62
C MET A 141 6.06 8.99 2.92
N PHE A 142 5.58 7.76 2.72
CA PHE A 142 4.19 7.50 2.37
C PHE A 142 3.44 6.96 3.59
N VAL A 143 2.38 7.68 3.98
CA VAL A 143 1.59 7.40 5.18
C VAL A 143 0.11 7.15 4.82
N GLY A 144 -0.45 6.04 5.30
CA GLY A 144 -1.87 5.76 5.16
C GLY A 144 -2.72 6.48 6.21
N ALA A 145 -4.05 6.45 6.06
CA ALA A 145 -4.97 7.03 7.03
C ALA A 145 -6.22 6.15 7.26
N ASP A 146 -6.65 6.05 8.52
CA ASP A 146 -7.99 5.56 8.87
C ASP A 146 -9.03 6.67 8.72
N GLY A 147 -8.62 7.93 8.93
CA GLY A 147 -9.38 9.13 8.66
C GLY A 147 -8.50 10.37 8.53
N ILE A 148 -8.95 11.36 7.76
CA ILE A 148 -8.27 12.65 7.60
C ILE A 148 -9.28 13.79 7.53
N ASP A 149 -8.93 14.94 8.10
CA ASP A 149 -9.64 16.19 7.84
C ASP A 149 -8.71 17.40 7.97
N ALA A 150 -9.06 18.51 7.29
CA ALA A 150 -8.24 19.72 7.23
C ALA A 150 -7.93 20.38 8.57
N THR A 151 -8.67 20.06 9.63
CA THR A 151 -8.46 20.60 10.98
C THR A 151 -7.48 19.75 11.77
N ASN A 152 -7.67 18.43 11.78
CA ASN A 152 -6.91 17.53 12.65
C ASN A 152 -5.75 16.81 11.96
N GLY A 153 -5.66 16.81 10.63
CA GLY A 153 -4.73 15.95 9.90
C GLY A 153 -5.17 14.49 9.94
N ILE A 154 -4.21 13.56 10.00
CA ILE A 154 -4.48 12.11 9.99
C ILE A 154 -4.88 11.66 11.40
N THR A 155 -5.93 10.84 11.47
CA THR A 155 -6.44 10.26 12.71
C THR A 155 -6.62 8.74 12.59
N THR A 156 -6.61 8.07 13.73
CA THR A 156 -6.82 6.62 13.84
C THR A 156 -7.57 6.23 15.11
N PHE A 157 -8.09 5.00 15.12
CA PHE A 157 -8.67 4.35 16.30
C PHE A 157 -7.69 3.39 16.99
N ASN A 158 -6.43 3.38 16.56
CA ASN A 158 -5.39 2.45 17.01
C ASN A 158 -4.47 3.11 18.04
N GLU A 159 -3.94 2.38 19.01
CA GLU A 159 -3.05 2.91 20.07
C GLU A 159 -1.56 2.91 19.68
N GLY A 160 -1.15 2.11 18.69
CA GLY A 160 0.25 1.99 18.23
C GLY A 160 0.64 2.99 17.12
N TYR A 161 0.15 4.23 17.20
CA TYR A 161 0.24 5.22 16.12
C TYR A 161 1.43 6.18 16.23
N SER A 162 2.13 6.21 17.38
CA SER A 162 3.23 7.13 17.67
C SER A 162 4.38 7.03 16.68
N ILE A 163 4.65 5.82 16.17
CA ILE A 163 5.74 5.56 15.24
C ILE A 163 5.61 6.35 13.94
N SER A 164 4.39 6.57 13.43
CA SER A 164 4.17 7.35 12.19
C SER A 164 4.64 8.80 12.36
N GLY A 165 4.54 9.36 13.58
CA GLY A 165 5.11 10.67 13.92
C GLY A 165 6.65 10.69 13.88
N VAL A 166 7.29 9.63 14.39
CA VAL A 166 8.75 9.49 14.34
C VAL A 166 9.23 9.29 12.90
N MET A 167 8.49 8.51 12.10
CA MET A 167 8.75 8.33 10.67
C MET A 167 8.63 9.63 9.89
N ALA A 168 7.58 10.43 10.16
CA ALA A 168 7.38 11.71 9.51
C ALA A 168 8.50 12.70 9.85
N ALA A 169 8.98 12.69 11.10
CA ALA A 169 10.11 13.53 11.50
C ALA A 169 11.44 13.15 10.84
N ALA A 170 11.58 11.91 10.35
CA ALA A 170 12.75 11.41 9.64
C ALA A 170 12.69 11.63 8.12
N ALA A 171 11.59 12.18 7.57
CA ALA A 171 11.40 12.38 6.14
C ALA A 171 11.40 13.86 5.74
N HIS A 172 11.97 14.16 4.57
CA HIS A 172 11.94 15.50 3.99
C HIS A 172 10.58 15.88 3.37
N LYS A 173 9.87 14.90 2.81
CA LYS A 173 8.51 15.07 2.28
C LYS A 173 7.58 14.00 2.85
N VAL A 174 6.43 14.40 3.40
CA VAL A 174 5.41 13.51 3.95
C VAL A 174 4.18 13.52 3.06
N ILE A 175 3.85 12.36 2.49
CA ILE A 175 2.76 12.19 1.53
C ILE A 175 1.70 11.25 2.11
N ALA A 176 0.52 11.80 2.36
CA ALA A 176 -0.65 11.03 2.79
C ALA A 176 -1.30 10.34 1.58
N VAL A 177 -1.48 9.02 1.66
CA VAL A 177 -2.04 8.19 0.58
C VAL A 177 -3.34 7.52 1.04
N LEU A 178 -4.47 8.02 0.54
CA LEU A 178 -5.78 7.58 1.02
C LEU A 178 -6.89 7.81 -0.02
N ASP A 179 -7.80 6.84 -0.11
CA ASP A 179 -9.02 7.01 -0.89
C ASP A 179 -9.97 8.04 -0.24
N ALA A 180 -10.82 8.67 -1.05
CA ALA A 180 -11.67 9.76 -0.63
C ALA A 180 -12.66 9.38 0.48
N THR A 181 -12.94 8.08 0.68
CA THR A 181 -13.83 7.62 1.74
C THR A 181 -13.26 7.85 3.15
N LYS A 182 -11.97 8.20 3.27
CA LYS A 182 -11.27 8.50 4.52
C LYS A 182 -11.44 9.96 4.97
N PHE A 183 -11.92 10.84 4.10
CA PHE A 183 -12.25 12.21 4.50
C PHE A 183 -13.43 12.21 5.48
N ASN A 184 -13.41 13.16 6.42
CA ASN A 184 -14.44 13.34 7.44
C ASN A 184 -14.63 12.15 8.40
N ARG A 185 -13.70 11.18 8.40
CA ARG A 185 -13.61 10.17 9.45
C ARG A 185 -12.66 10.68 10.53
N ARG A 186 -13.14 10.70 11.78
CA ARG A 186 -12.35 11.17 12.92
C ARG A 186 -12.11 10.03 13.90
N GLY A 187 -10.87 9.56 13.92
CA GLY A 187 -10.34 8.74 15.00
C GLY A 187 -10.16 9.56 16.28
N PHE A 188 -10.03 8.88 17.41
CA PHE A 188 -9.78 9.56 18.69
C PHE A 188 -8.31 9.94 18.88
N ASN A 189 -7.38 9.30 18.14
CA ASN A 189 -5.96 9.58 18.17
C ASN A 189 -5.54 10.38 16.92
N GLN A 190 -4.83 11.49 17.13
CA GLN A 190 -4.15 12.21 16.05
C GLN A 190 -2.81 11.53 15.75
N VAL A 191 -2.63 11.09 14.50
CA VAL A 191 -1.40 10.44 14.03
C VAL A 191 -0.40 11.50 13.58
N LEU A 192 -0.84 12.38 12.67
CA LEU A 192 -0.06 13.49 12.16
C LEU A 192 -0.95 14.73 12.07
N PRO A 193 -0.56 15.88 12.64
CA PRO A 193 -1.25 17.13 12.39
C PRO A 193 -1.08 17.54 10.92
N MET A 194 -2.01 18.37 10.43
CA MET A 194 -2.05 18.73 9.01
C MET A 194 -0.82 19.50 8.52
N ASP A 195 -0.16 20.25 9.40
CA ASP A 195 1.08 21.00 9.12
C ASP A 195 2.34 20.12 8.97
N LYS A 196 2.21 18.81 9.22
CA LYS A 196 3.26 17.80 9.00
C LYS A 196 3.04 16.98 7.73
N ILE A 197 2.07 17.35 6.91
CA ILE A 197 1.74 16.67 5.66
C ILE A 197 2.01 17.65 4.53
N ASP A 198 2.85 17.27 3.56
CA ASP A 198 3.18 18.13 2.43
C ASP A 198 2.24 17.92 1.25
N CYS A 199 1.78 16.68 1.07
CA CYS A 199 0.93 16.29 -0.06
C CYS A 199 -0.10 15.22 0.36
N VAL A 200 -1.28 15.28 -0.25
CA VAL A 200 -2.32 14.25 -0.17
C VAL A 200 -2.57 13.71 -1.57
N ILE A 201 -2.42 12.39 -1.76
CA ILE A 201 -2.81 11.67 -2.97
C ILE A 201 -4.13 10.93 -2.70
N THR A 202 -5.15 11.23 -3.49
CA THR A 202 -6.49 10.65 -3.35
C THR A 202 -7.18 10.47 -4.71
N ASP A 203 -8.31 9.77 -4.75
CA ASP A 203 -9.09 9.59 -5.97
C ASP A 203 -10.08 10.75 -6.23
N ASP A 204 -10.56 10.81 -7.46
CA ASP A 204 -11.46 11.84 -7.99
C ASP A 204 -12.81 11.97 -7.27
N THR A 205 -13.19 11.03 -6.40
CA THR A 205 -14.44 11.09 -5.63
C THR A 205 -14.39 12.01 -4.40
N ILE A 206 -13.24 12.64 -4.10
CA ILE A 206 -13.13 13.65 -3.03
C ILE A 206 -14.12 14.82 -3.23
N SER A 207 -14.81 15.20 -2.15
CA SER A 207 -15.84 16.24 -2.17
C SER A 207 -15.27 17.64 -2.45
N LYS A 208 -16.07 18.52 -3.05
CA LYS A 208 -15.68 19.93 -3.26
C LYS A 208 -15.36 20.65 -1.94
N GLN A 209 -16.06 20.27 -0.87
CA GLN A 209 -15.84 20.85 0.47
C GLN A 209 -14.47 20.45 1.01
N ASP A 210 -14.09 19.19 0.90
CA ASP A 210 -12.79 18.69 1.37
C ASP A 210 -11.64 19.27 0.55
N LYS A 211 -11.80 19.38 -0.79
CA LYS A 211 -10.83 20.08 -1.65
C LYS A 211 -10.61 21.53 -1.20
N ALA A 212 -11.70 22.26 -0.96
CA ALA A 212 -11.64 23.65 -0.51
C ALA A 212 -11.06 23.79 0.90
N ALA A 213 -11.24 22.80 1.77
CA ALA A 213 -10.68 22.78 3.10
C ALA A 213 -9.16 22.53 3.07
N LEU A 214 -8.70 21.55 2.29
CA LEU A 214 -7.26 21.27 2.09
C LEU A 214 -6.53 22.45 1.43
N ALA A 215 -7.14 23.12 0.45
CA ALA A 215 -6.52 24.29 -0.17
C ALA A 215 -6.17 25.41 0.82
N LYS A 216 -6.87 25.50 1.96
CA LYS A 216 -6.60 26.48 3.02
C LYS A 216 -5.44 26.11 3.94
N THR A 217 -5.00 24.86 3.93
CA THR A 217 -3.91 24.38 4.80
C THR A 217 -2.54 24.53 4.15
N GLY A 218 -2.49 24.81 2.84
CA GLY A 218 -1.25 24.88 2.05
C GLY A 218 -0.72 23.52 1.58
N VAL A 219 -1.44 22.43 1.90
CA VAL A 219 -1.07 21.07 1.51
C VAL A 219 -1.37 20.85 0.02
N GLU A 220 -0.40 20.25 -0.69
CA GLU A 220 -0.57 19.87 -2.09
C GLU A 220 -1.63 18.76 -2.21
N LEU A 221 -2.55 18.88 -3.16
CA LEU A 221 -3.56 17.86 -3.43
C LEU A 221 -3.35 17.28 -4.83
N MET A 222 -3.00 16.00 -4.88
CA MET A 222 -2.93 15.21 -6.11
C MET A 222 -4.17 14.31 -6.20
N ILE A 223 -4.88 14.44 -7.32
CA ILE A 223 -6.05 13.60 -7.62
C ILE A 223 -5.66 12.64 -8.75
N VAL A 224 -5.87 11.35 -8.51
CA VAL A 224 -5.63 10.28 -9.49
C VAL A 224 -6.91 9.74 -10.05
#